data_AF-A0A1M5JZU9-F1
#
_entry.id   AF-A0A1M5JZU9-F1
#
_cell.length_a   1.000
_cell.length_b   1.000
_cell.length_c   1.000
_cell.angle_alpha   90.00
_cell.angle_beta   90.00
_cell.angle_gamma   90.00
#
_symmetry.space_group_name_H-M   'P 1'
#
loop_
_entity.id
_entity.type
_entity.pdbx_description
1 polymer ?
#
loop_
_entity_poly.entity_id
_entity_poly.type
_entity_poly.pdbx_seq_one_letter_code
_entity_poly.pdbx_strand_id
1 'polypeptide(L)'
;MNKKIFKLVASAIALTLCACGNDSTSPEDDPASSTSEIQSSTSKDQPSSSSSKDTSSSSKEKSSSSEKVSSSSEETSSSSDEPESSSSEDISSSSEEISSSSEDISSSSEQPFETGVLIDTRDNQTYKTVKIGTTNWMAQNLNYNFNDNYGNSCPNNDEENCAKFGRFYSLGTAMDSSAVFSSNGRRCGTDNYCEAQGAIRGICPKGWRLPNKNDFAELIEIAGGANQAGMNLKATTSWTPDDNASPATDLLGFSMFATGSADPYHYDHDAKEFRTRYYDQGIKGVILSSDYEDNHELTVLLLQNDSDKASIISQDREIWTPVRCVESKETDQYFDIPDQFADEP
;
A
#
# COMPACT_ATOMS: atom_id res chain seq x y z
N MET A 1 -21.92 -64.03 8.62
CA MET A 1 -22.59 -64.38 7.35
C MET A 1 -24.08 -64.14 7.50
N ASN A 2 -24.74 -63.39 6.60
CA ASN A 2 -26.06 -63.76 6.05
C ASN A 2 -26.48 -62.84 4.88
N LYS A 3 -27.32 -63.40 4.01
CA LYS A 3 -27.92 -62.81 2.78
C LYS A 3 -29.33 -62.27 3.14
N LYS A 4 -30.07 -61.45 2.38
CA LYS A 4 -29.89 -60.53 1.21
C LYS A 4 -31.26 -59.80 1.02
N ILE A 5 -31.36 -58.92 0.01
CA ILE A 5 -32.61 -58.49 -0.69
C ILE A 5 -33.48 -57.42 -0.02
N PHE A 6 -33.28 -56.18 -0.45
CA PHE A 6 -34.21 -55.40 -1.28
C PHE A 6 -35.73 -55.51 -1.00
N LYS A 7 -36.34 -54.37 -0.64
CA LYS A 7 -37.61 -53.92 -1.25
C LYS A 7 -37.50 -52.44 -1.59
N LEU A 8 -37.93 -52.09 -2.79
CA LEU A 8 -37.96 -50.73 -3.33
C LEU A 8 -39.42 -50.27 -3.36
N VAL A 9 -39.71 -49.10 -2.81
CA VAL A 9 -41.05 -48.49 -2.82
C VAL A 9 -40.94 -47.12 -3.46
N ALA A 10 -41.37 -47.02 -4.71
CA ALA A 10 -41.60 -45.73 -5.35
C ALA A 10 -42.96 -45.18 -4.90
N SER A 11 -43.02 -43.89 -4.59
CA SER A 11 -44.27 -43.16 -4.38
C SER A 11 -44.25 -41.92 -5.27
N ALA A 12 -45.07 -41.92 -6.32
CA ALA A 12 -45.26 -40.76 -7.16
C ALA A 12 -46.38 -39.89 -6.58
N ILE A 13 -46.16 -38.59 -6.47
CA ILE A 13 -47.18 -37.58 -6.16
C ILE A 13 -47.21 -36.60 -7.33
N ALA A 14 -48.42 -36.27 -7.80
CA ALA A 14 -48.65 -35.67 -9.10
C ALA A 14 -48.46 -34.15 -9.14
N LEU A 15 -48.18 -33.61 -10.33
CA LEU A 15 -48.32 -32.19 -10.61
C LEU A 15 -49.80 -31.80 -10.62
N THR A 16 -50.11 -30.61 -10.13
CA THR A 16 -51.33 -29.87 -10.48
C THR A 16 -50.93 -28.53 -11.09
N LEU A 17 -51.22 -28.37 -12.38
CA LEU A 17 -51.09 -27.10 -13.10
C LEU A 17 -52.27 -26.18 -12.75
N CYS A 18 -52.00 -24.89 -12.60
CA CYS A 18 -53.00 -23.83 -12.77
C CYS A 18 -52.49 -22.88 -13.86
N ALA A 19 -53.35 -22.57 -14.83
CA ALA A 19 -52.99 -21.71 -15.96
C ALA A 19 -54.15 -20.77 -16.32
N CYS A 20 -53.87 -19.47 -16.28
CA CYS A 20 -54.54 -18.39 -17.00
C CYS A 20 -53.41 -17.46 -17.47
N GLY A 21 -53.29 -17.01 -18.72
CA GLY A 21 -54.15 -17.20 -19.87
C GLY A 21 -54.91 -15.93 -20.23
N ASN A 22 -54.36 -15.16 -21.18
CA ASN A 22 -55.15 -14.29 -22.05
C ASN A 22 -54.36 -13.97 -23.34
N ASP A 23 -55.00 -14.14 -24.48
CA ASP A 23 -54.46 -13.92 -25.83
C ASP A 23 -54.87 -12.55 -26.39
N SER A 24 -54.16 -12.06 -27.43
CA SER A 24 -54.77 -11.67 -28.73
C SER A 24 -53.86 -10.82 -29.65
N THR A 25 -53.42 -11.46 -30.74
CA THR A 25 -53.38 -10.98 -32.15
C THR A 25 -52.52 -9.78 -32.61
N SER A 26 -51.64 -10.08 -33.58
CA SER A 26 -51.04 -9.23 -34.65
C SER A 26 -52.10 -8.78 -35.72
N PRO A 27 -51.78 -8.05 -36.82
CA PRO A 27 -50.84 -8.41 -37.93
C PRO A 27 -49.67 -7.40 -38.13
N GLU A 28 -48.49 -7.78 -38.62
CA GLU A 28 -48.04 -7.98 -40.04
C GLU A 28 -47.91 -6.69 -40.88
N ASP A 29 -46.70 -6.39 -41.37
CA ASP A 29 -46.38 -6.24 -42.81
C ASP A 29 -44.87 -6.02 -43.06
N ASP A 30 -44.33 -6.75 -44.04
CA ASP A 30 -42.97 -6.66 -44.61
C ASP A 30 -43.19 -6.68 -46.14
N PRO A 31 -42.48 -5.91 -47.00
CA PRO A 31 -41.25 -6.49 -47.56
C PRO A 31 -40.18 -5.54 -48.19
N ALA A 32 -39.02 -6.14 -48.41
CA ALA A 32 -38.15 -6.01 -49.60
C ALA A 32 -37.37 -4.70 -49.93
N SER A 33 -36.05 -4.80 -49.72
CA SER A 33 -35.01 -4.66 -50.77
C SER A 33 -35.03 -3.49 -51.76
N SER A 34 -34.02 -2.62 -51.68
CA SER A 34 -33.38 -2.02 -52.88
C SER A 34 -31.94 -1.59 -52.61
N THR A 35 -31.04 -1.88 -53.55
CA THR A 35 -29.63 -1.44 -53.57
C THR A 35 -29.43 -0.24 -54.48
N SER A 36 -28.65 0.76 -54.07
CA SER A 36 -27.89 1.60 -55.01
C SER A 36 -26.70 2.29 -54.35
N GLU A 37 -25.57 2.27 -55.05
CA GLU A 37 -24.39 3.10 -54.76
C GLU A 37 -24.55 4.48 -55.42
N ILE A 38 -24.01 5.55 -54.82
CA ILE A 38 -23.45 6.69 -55.56
C ILE A 38 -22.13 7.12 -54.89
N GLN A 39 -21.12 7.39 -55.69
CA GLN A 39 -19.78 7.80 -55.27
C GLN A 39 -19.58 9.33 -55.33
N SER A 40 -18.53 9.81 -54.62
CA SER A 40 -17.80 11.06 -54.91
C SER A 40 -18.53 12.38 -54.58
N SER A 41 -17.85 13.55 -54.49
CA SER A 41 -16.46 13.86 -54.83
C SER A 41 -15.77 14.89 -53.91
N THR A 42 -14.44 14.82 -53.90
CA THR A 42 -13.43 15.69 -53.27
C THR A 42 -13.55 17.22 -53.46
N SER A 43 -13.15 17.99 -52.43
CA SER A 43 -12.01 18.94 -52.41
C SER A 43 -11.87 19.55 -50.99
N LYS A 44 -10.69 19.60 -50.34
CA LYS A 44 -9.63 20.65 -50.47
C LYS A 44 -10.20 22.07 -50.34
N ASP A 45 -9.78 22.88 -49.36
CA ASP A 45 -8.45 23.53 -49.35
C ASP A 45 -7.88 23.88 -47.95
N GLN A 46 -6.57 24.16 -47.95
CA GLN A 46 -5.81 24.86 -46.89
C GLN A 46 -5.05 26.01 -47.60
N PRO A 47 -4.80 27.18 -46.96
CA PRO A 47 -3.41 27.46 -46.59
C PRO A 47 -3.16 28.42 -45.40
N SER A 48 -2.01 28.19 -44.73
CA SER A 48 -1.05 29.15 -44.15
C SER A 48 -1.45 30.52 -43.54
N SER A 49 -1.04 30.70 -42.27
CA SER A 49 -0.40 31.93 -41.71
C SER A 49 -1.26 33.22 -41.59
N SER A 50 -0.86 34.27 -40.86
CA SER A 50 0.40 34.56 -40.16
C SER A 50 0.17 35.37 -38.85
N SER A 51 1.25 35.58 -38.09
CA SER A 51 1.30 36.36 -36.84
C SER A 51 0.95 37.84 -36.98
N SER A 52 0.45 38.44 -35.89
CA SER A 52 0.92 39.76 -35.44
C SER A 52 0.78 39.92 -33.92
N LYS A 53 1.63 40.79 -33.35
CA LYS A 53 1.53 41.28 -31.97
C LYS A 53 0.70 42.55 -31.97
N ASP A 54 0.16 42.94 -30.82
CA ASP A 54 0.09 44.36 -30.47
C ASP A 54 0.18 44.59 -28.96
N THR A 55 0.54 45.81 -28.57
CA THR A 55 0.96 46.15 -27.19
C THR A 55 0.37 47.46 -26.70
N SER A 56 0.16 47.56 -25.38
CA SER A 56 0.03 48.83 -24.61
C SER A 56 -1.24 49.68 -24.86
N SER A 57 -1.72 50.54 -23.96
CA SER A 57 -1.55 50.61 -22.49
C SER A 57 -2.50 51.67 -21.87
N SER A 58 -2.93 51.42 -20.63
CA SER A 58 -3.18 52.39 -19.53
C SER A 58 -3.96 53.71 -19.75
N SER A 59 -4.95 53.95 -18.89
CA SER A 59 -5.00 55.09 -17.93
C SER A 59 -6.03 54.79 -16.82
N LYS A 60 -5.78 54.95 -15.50
CA LYS A 60 -5.25 56.07 -14.67
C LYS A 60 -6.33 57.12 -14.31
N GLU A 61 -6.51 57.65 -13.08
CA GLU A 61 -6.09 57.30 -11.68
C GLU A 61 -7.36 57.47 -10.77
N LYS A 62 -7.48 57.69 -9.44
CA LYS A 62 -6.73 57.91 -8.16
C LYS A 62 -7.80 57.70 -7.02
N SER A 63 -7.67 57.75 -5.68
CA SER A 63 -6.69 57.66 -4.56
C SER A 63 -7.55 57.27 -3.30
N SER A 64 -7.22 57.27 -2.00
CA SER A 64 -6.17 57.81 -1.07
C SER A 64 -6.06 56.82 0.14
N SER A 65 -5.15 56.83 1.14
CA SER A 65 -4.31 57.83 1.84
C SER A 65 -5.06 58.71 2.87
N SER A 66 -4.65 58.90 4.14
CA SER A 66 -3.44 58.52 4.95
C SER A 66 -3.80 58.50 6.48
N GLU A 67 -2.96 58.22 7.50
CA GLU A 67 -1.51 57.90 7.56
C GLU A 67 -1.05 56.88 8.68
N LYS A 68 -1.03 57.19 10.01
CA LYS A 68 0.11 56.72 10.88
C LYS A 68 -0.01 56.83 12.44
N VAL A 69 1.01 56.26 13.11
CA VAL A 69 1.63 56.48 14.47
C VAL A 69 0.95 56.08 15.81
N SER A 70 1.56 55.05 16.45
CA SER A 70 2.24 55.01 17.78
C SER A 70 1.58 55.30 19.15
N SER A 71 1.87 54.39 20.11
CA SER A 71 2.24 54.59 21.55
C SER A 71 1.25 55.22 22.56
N SER A 72 1.26 54.91 23.87
CA SER A 72 1.76 53.78 24.69
C SER A 72 1.35 53.99 26.18
N SER A 73 1.64 53.02 27.07
CA SER A 73 1.81 53.18 28.54
C SER A 73 0.51 53.46 29.38
N GLU A 74 0.42 53.28 30.71
CA GLU A 74 1.32 52.79 31.80
C GLU A 74 0.54 51.92 32.84
N GLU A 75 1.26 51.00 33.49
CA GLU A 75 1.30 50.62 34.93
C GLU A 75 0.05 50.81 35.84
N THR A 76 -0.36 49.84 36.67
CA THR A 76 0.33 49.32 37.90
C THR A 76 -0.55 48.19 38.50
N SER A 77 -0.17 47.31 39.45
CA SER A 77 1.09 46.70 39.95
C SER A 77 0.64 45.39 40.69
N SER A 78 1.27 44.66 41.63
CA SER A 78 2.50 44.66 42.48
C SER A 78 2.71 43.17 42.93
N SER A 79 3.79 42.65 43.54
CA SER A 79 4.71 43.12 44.62
C SER A 79 4.05 43.14 46.04
N SER A 80 4.66 42.75 47.17
CA SER A 80 6.01 42.24 47.50
C SER A 80 5.99 41.48 48.86
N ASP A 81 7.00 40.72 49.33
CA ASP A 81 8.06 39.83 48.78
C ASP A 81 8.85 39.19 49.98
N GLU A 82 9.51 38.01 49.81
CA GLU A 82 10.76 37.57 50.52
C GLU A 82 10.71 37.34 52.08
N PRO A 83 11.79 36.88 52.80
CA PRO A 83 12.83 35.84 52.54
C PRO A 83 13.25 34.95 53.78
N GLU A 84 14.38 34.21 53.62
CA GLU A 84 15.47 33.87 54.59
C GLU A 84 15.61 32.51 55.36
N SER A 85 16.88 32.03 55.40
CA SER A 85 17.60 31.13 56.36
C SER A 85 17.04 29.74 56.78
N SER A 86 17.67 28.59 56.45
CA SER A 86 18.90 27.92 57.02
C SER A 86 18.66 27.07 58.31
N SER A 87 19.41 26.00 58.68
CA SER A 87 20.68 25.39 58.21
C SER A 87 20.86 23.89 58.63
N SER A 88 21.86 23.21 58.03
CA SER A 88 22.71 22.06 58.46
C SER A 88 22.23 20.86 59.30
N GLU A 89 22.65 19.63 58.91
CA GLU A 89 23.71 18.85 59.61
C GLU A 89 24.24 17.65 58.77
N ASP A 90 25.38 17.06 59.17
CA ASP A 90 26.30 16.26 58.34
C ASP A 90 26.30 14.74 58.61
N ILE A 91 26.70 13.92 57.62
CA ILE A 91 27.35 12.61 57.82
C ILE A 91 28.51 12.44 56.81
N SER A 92 29.59 11.76 57.22
CA SER A 92 30.91 11.78 56.56
C SER A 92 31.26 10.54 55.72
N SER A 93 31.89 10.80 54.57
CA SER A 93 33.03 10.10 53.93
C SER A 93 33.15 8.56 53.96
N SER A 94 33.37 7.98 52.77
CA SER A 94 34.61 7.24 52.45
C SER A 94 34.82 7.16 50.93
N SER A 95 36.09 7.19 50.49
CA SER A 95 36.49 7.09 49.08
C SER A 95 37.12 5.72 48.79
N GLU A 96 36.88 5.16 47.60
CA GLU A 96 37.84 4.26 46.95
C GLU A 96 38.05 4.67 45.49
N GLU A 97 39.32 4.71 45.08
CA GLU A 97 39.75 4.99 43.71
C GLU A 97 39.68 3.69 42.88
N ILE A 98 39.11 3.75 41.67
CA ILE A 98 39.29 2.69 40.67
C ILE A 98 39.85 3.34 39.40
N SER A 99 40.95 2.77 38.89
CA SER A 99 41.81 3.41 37.90
C SER A 99 41.13 3.64 36.54
N SER A 100 41.53 4.73 35.89
CA SER A 100 41.22 4.99 34.48
C SER A 100 41.67 3.84 33.58
N SER A 101 40.77 3.46 32.67
CA SER A 101 41.06 2.81 31.38
C SER A 101 40.07 3.35 30.35
N SER A 102 40.18 4.64 30.04
CA SER A 102 39.47 5.27 28.93
C SER A 102 40.08 4.82 27.60
N GLU A 103 39.59 3.73 27.02
CA GLU A 103 39.87 3.40 25.63
C GLU A 103 38.99 4.25 24.71
N ASP A 104 39.62 5.00 23.80
CA ASP A 104 38.94 5.84 22.82
C ASP A 104 38.20 4.97 21.79
N ILE A 105 36.94 4.62 22.07
CA ILE A 105 36.00 4.09 21.06
C ILE A 105 35.59 5.23 20.13
N SER A 106 36.54 5.60 19.26
CA SER A 106 36.36 6.51 18.15
C SER A 106 35.95 5.74 16.89
N SER A 107 35.28 6.44 15.98
CA SER A 107 34.63 5.93 14.77
C SER A 107 33.45 4.99 15.02
N SER A 108 32.28 5.49 14.64
CA SER A 108 31.23 4.65 14.07
C SER A 108 31.85 3.68 13.06
N SER A 109 31.47 2.41 13.13
CA SER A 109 31.59 1.50 11.99
C SER A 109 30.19 1.04 11.64
N GLU A 110 29.67 1.55 10.52
CA GLU A 110 28.49 0.99 9.88
C GLU A 110 28.80 -0.48 9.58
N GLN A 111 28.19 -1.40 10.33
CA GLN A 111 28.22 -2.80 9.94
C GLN A 111 27.41 -2.91 8.65
N PRO A 112 28.01 -3.26 7.51
CA PRO A 112 27.27 -3.33 6.26
C PRO A 112 26.22 -4.43 6.39
N PHE A 113 24.96 -4.05 6.25
CA PHE A 113 23.82 -4.96 6.28
C PHE A 113 24.02 -6.08 5.24
N GLU A 114 23.79 -7.33 5.65
CA GLU A 114 24.04 -8.50 4.80
C GLU A 114 23.04 -8.45 3.63
N THR A 115 23.55 -8.06 2.46
CA THR A 115 22.76 -7.79 1.25
C THR A 115 22.76 -8.99 0.32
N GLY A 116 21.64 -9.15 -0.40
CA GLY A 116 21.49 -10.13 -1.46
C GLY A 116 20.72 -9.58 -2.65
N VAL A 117 20.37 -10.49 -3.55
CA VAL A 117 19.61 -10.21 -4.77
C VAL A 117 18.59 -11.32 -4.98
N LEU A 118 17.35 -10.93 -5.25
CA LEU A 118 16.27 -11.80 -5.70
C LEU A 118 16.01 -11.51 -7.18
N ILE A 119 16.04 -12.55 -8.02
CA ILE A 119 15.60 -12.48 -9.41
C ILE A 119 14.23 -13.15 -9.48
N ASP A 120 13.20 -12.39 -9.85
CA ASP A 120 11.88 -12.97 -10.13
C ASP A 120 11.92 -13.58 -11.54
N THR A 121 11.78 -14.90 -11.64
CA THR A 121 11.87 -15.62 -12.91
C THR A 121 10.65 -15.40 -13.82
N ARG A 122 9.57 -14.78 -13.32
CA ARG A 122 8.34 -14.54 -14.09
C ARG A 122 8.45 -13.35 -15.04
N ASP A 123 9.26 -12.35 -14.69
CA ASP A 123 9.47 -11.13 -15.48
C ASP A 123 10.96 -10.76 -15.66
N ASN A 124 11.87 -11.47 -15.00
CA ASN A 124 13.31 -11.21 -14.90
C ASN A 124 13.68 -9.91 -14.15
N GLN A 125 12.75 -9.33 -13.38
CA GLN A 125 13.08 -8.21 -12.50
C GLN A 125 14.00 -8.63 -11.37
N THR A 126 14.95 -7.75 -11.05
CA THR A 126 16.02 -7.99 -10.08
C THR A 126 15.85 -7.03 -8.92
N TYR A 127 15.54 -7.58 -7.75
CA TYR A 127 15.25 -6.86 -6.52
C TYR A 127 16.40 -7.02 -5.52
N LYS A 128 16.79 -5.94 -4.85
CA LYS A 128 17.69 -6.01 -3.70
C LYS A 128 17.03 -6.75 -2.54
N THR A 129 17.79 -7.54 -1.80
CA THR A 129 17.36 -8.12 -0.52
C THR A 129 18.31 -7.73 0.60
N VAL A 130 17.81 -7.79 1.83
CA VAL A 130 18.57 -7.53 3.05
C VAL A 130 18.17 -8.53 4.12
N LYS A 131 19.14 -8.98 4.91
CA LYS A 131 18.92 -9.88 6.04
C LYS A 131 18.72 -9.09 7.32
N ILE A 132 17.59 -9.31 7.98
CA ILE A 132 17.24 -8.66 9.24
C ILE A 132 17.02 -9.74 10.29
N GLY A 133 17.92 -9.77 11.29
CA GLY A 133 17.99 -10.86 12.27
C GLY A 133 18.26 -12.20 11.59
N THR A 134 17.25 -13.09 11.61
CA THR A 134 17.33 -14.43 11.01
C THR A 134 16.80 -14.50 9.58
N THR A 135 16.09 -13.47 9.11
CA THR A 135 15.17 -13.56 7.97
C THR A 135 15.58 -12.62 6.84
N ASN A 136 15.58 -13.10 5.59
CA ASN A 136 15.82 -12.27 4.41
C ASN A 136 14.52 -11.57 3.95
N TRP A 137 14.62 -10.28 3.69
CA TRP A 137 13.53 -9.40 3.22
C TRP A 137 13.89 -8.81 1.86
N MET A 138 12.89 -8.51 1.02
CA MET A 138 13.11 -7.59 -0.09
C MET A 138 13.36 -6.18 0.46
N ALA A 139 14.40 -5.49 -0.02
CA ALA A 139 14.66 -4.07 0.28
C ALA A 139 13.93 -3.12 -0.71
N GLN A 140 13.03 -3.67 -1.51
CA GLN A 140 12.23 -2.98 -2.53
C GLN A 140 10.82 -3.58 -2.52
N ASN A 141 9.83 -2.78 -2.92
CA ASN A 141 8.48 -3.31 -3.14
C ASN A 141 8.43 -4.11 -4.44
N LEU A 142 7.50 -5.06 -4.53
CA LEU A 142 7.28 -5.87 -5.72
C LEU A 142 6.75 -5.00 -6.87
N ASN A 143 7.23 -5.26 -8.10
CA ASN A 143 6.83 -4.56 -9.33
C ASN A 143 6.37 -5.53 -10.43
N TYR A 144 6.07 -6.78 -10.07
CA TYR A 144 5.55 -7.79 -11.00
C TYR A 144 4.17 -7.37 -11.50
N ASN A 145 4.03 -7.14 -12.81
CA ASN A 145 2.75 -6.78 -13.43
C ASN A 145 1.94 -8.05 -13.72
N PHE A 146 0.91 -8.30 -12.92
CA PHE A 146 0.10 -9.52 -12.99
C PHE A 146 -1.32 -9.21 -13.48
N ASN A 147 -1.67 -9.79 -14.62
CA ASN A 147 -2.97 -9.57 -15.28
C ASN A 147 -4.00 -10.59 -14.78
N ASP A 148 -4.52 -10.37 -13.58
CA ASP A 148 -5.64 -11.11 -12.99
C ASP A 148 -6.95 -10.31 -13.03
N ASN A 149 -8.01 -10.87 -12.43
CA ASN A 149 -9.33 -10.26 -12.35
C ASN A 149 -9.52 -9.34 -11.11
N TYR A 150 -8.49 -9.11 -10.29
CA TYR A 150 -8.58 -8.36 -9.02
C TYR A 150 -7.84 -7.02 -9.09
N GLY A 151 -6.68 -6.98 -9.77
CA GLY A 151 -6.02 -5.76 -10.21
C GLY A 151 -4.75 -5.35 -9.48
N ASN A 152 -3.84 -4.74 -10.25
CA ASN A 152 -2.64 -4.04 -9.81
C ASN A 152 -2.50 -2.70 -10.55
N SER A 153 -1.78 -1.73 -9.99
CA SER A 153 -1.53 -0.44 -10.66
C SER A 153 -0.21 0.22 -10.26
N CYS A 154 0.28 1.14 -11.10
CA CYS A 154 1.38 2.02 -10.75
C CYS A 154 0.89 3.25 -9.97
N PRO A 155 1.68 3.81 -9.02
CA PRO A 155 1.33 5.07 -8.38
C PRO A 155 1.15 6.20 -9.40
N ASN A 156 0.04 6.93 -9.28
CA ASN A 156 -0.40 7.95 -10.25
C ASN A 156 -0.59 7.45 -11.70
N ASN A 157 -0.73 6.13 -11.91
CA ASN A 157 -0.82 5.48 -13.22
C ASN A 157 0.39 5.78 -14.14
N ASP A 158 1.60 5.75 -13.56
CA ASP A 158 2.86 6.08 -14.23
C ASP A 158 3.92 4.98 -14.01
N GLU A 159 4.42 4.40 -15.10
CA GLU A 159 5.40 3.31 -15.07
C GLU A 159 6.77 3.73 -14.48
N GLU A 160 7.14 5.02 -14.52
CA GLU A 160 8.34 5.51 -13.81
C GLU A 160 8.17 5.42 -12.28
N ASN A 161 6.95 5.65 -11.79
CA ASN A 161 6.63 5.43 -10.37
C ASN A 161 6.60 3.94 -10.02
N CYS A 162 6.15 3.06 -10.91
CA CYS A 162 6.26 1.60 -10.72
C CYS A 162 7.72 1.16 -10.51
N ALA A 163 8.62 1.58 -11.40
CA ALA A 163 10.05 1.24 -11.31
C ALA A 163 10.73 1.77 -10.03
N LYS A 164 10.20 2.87 -9.45
CA LYS A 164 10.74 3.54 -8.26
C LYS A 164 10.14 3.03 -6.94
N PHE A 165 8.86 2.71 -6.92
CA PHE A 165 8.07 2.50 -5.69
C PHE A 165 7.39 1.13 -5.61
N GLY A 166 7.48 0.30 -6.66
CA GLY A 166 6.68 -0.90 -6.84
C GLY A 166 5.24 -0.62 -7.27
N ARG A 167 4.47 -1.70 -7.41
CA ARG A 167 3.04 -1.65 -7.73
C ARG A 167 2.18 -1.65 -6.48
N PHE A 168 1.01 -1.03 -6.59
CA PHE A 168 -0.11 -1.30 -5.71
C PHE A 168 -0.82 -2.57 -6.17
N TYR A 169 -1.19 -3.42 -5.23
CA TYR A 169 -1.93 -4.65 -5.47
C TYR A 169 -3.21 -4.66 -4.64
N SER A 170 -4.29 -5.18 -5.22
CA SER A 170 -5.47 -5.57 -4.45
C SER A 170 -5.13 -6.69 -3.46
N LEU A 171 -5.90 -6.84 -2.37
CA LEU A 171 -5.74 -7.99 -1.46
C LEU A 171 -5.93 -9.33 -2.20
N GLY A 172 -6.85 -9.39 -3.18
CA GLY A 172 -7.08 -10.58 -4.00
C GLY A 172 -5.87 -10.98 -4.84
N THR A 173 -5.25 -10.00 -5.52
CA THR A 173 -4.01 -10.21 -6.28
C THR A 173 -2.87 -10.60 -5.35
N ALA A 174 -2.67 -9.85 -4.26
CA ALA A 174 -1.55 -10.06 -3.35
C ALA A 174 -1.56 -11.46 -2.73
N MET A 175 -2.75 -11.96 -2.36
CA MET A 175 -2.95 -13.28 -1.77
C MET A 175 -2.93 -14.43 -2.79
N ASP A 176 -2.89 -14.15 -4.11
CA ASP A 176 -3.11 -15.15 -5.17
C ASP A 176 -4.48 -15.85 -5.01
N SER A 177 -5.56 -15.05 -5.00
CA SER A 177 -6.92 -15.55 -4.78
C SER A 177 -7.37 -16.59 -5.82
N SER A 178 -6.94 -16.42 -7.07
CA SER A 178 -7.12 -17.37 -8.17
C SER A 178 -6.36 -18.69 -7.95
N ALA A 179 -5.32 -18.69 -7.12
CA ALA A 179 -4.37 -19.78 -6.90
C ALA A 179 -3.70 -20.23 -8.21
N VAL A 180 -2.98 -19.30 -8.83
CA VAL A 180 -2.12 -19.49 -10.01
C VAL A 180 -0.72 -19.94 -9.61
N PHE A 181 -0.21 -19.41 -8.49
CA PHE A 181 1.14 -19.70 -7.96
C PHE A 181 1.11 -20.66 -6.77
N SER A 182 0.09 -20.57 -5.90
CA SER A 182 -0.06 -21.44 -4.72
C SER A 182 -1.51 -21.55 -4.27
N SER A 183 -1.91 -22.69 -3.70
CA SER A 183 -3.30 -22.83 -3.19
C SER A 183 -3.57 -22.15 -1.84
N ASN A 184 -2.55 -21.63 -1.16
CA ASN A 184 -2.63 -21.25 0.25
C ASN A 184 -3.40 -19.95 0.53
N GLY A 185 -3.53 -19.05 -0.45
CA GLY A 185 -4.34 -17.83 -0.37
C GLY A 185 -5.61 -17.85 -1.24
N ARG A 186 -5.99 -19.05 -1.71
CA ARG A 186 -7.17 -19.26 -2.57
C ARG A 186 -8.42 -18.60 -1.97
N ARG A 187 -9.12 -17.81 -2.79
CA ARG A 187 -10.37 -17.09 -2.47
C ARG A 187 -10.26 -16.03 -1.37
N CYS A 188 -9.05 -15.72 -0.88
CA CYS A 188 -8.81 -14.59 0.02
C CYS A 188 -8.77 -13.28 -0.77
N GLY A 189 -9.40 -12.20 -0.26
CA GLY A 189 -9.56 -10.95 -1.00
C GLY A 189 -10.93 -10.31 -0.76
N THR A 190 -11.72 -10.21 -1.83
CA THR A 190 -13.06 -9.59 -1.86
C THR A 190 -14.18 -10.46 -1.27
N ASP A 191 -13.96 -11.76 -1.16
CA ASP A 191 -15.03 -12.73 -0.90
C ASP A 191 -15.12 -13.12 0.59
N ASN A 192 -16.33 -13.49 1.04
CA ASN A 192 -16.61 -13.89 2.43
C ASN A 192 -16.07 -15.29 2.81
N TYR A 193 -15.08 -15.83 2.09
CA TYR A 193 -14.57 -17.19 2.30
C TYR A 193 -13.11 -17.32 1.82
N CYS A 194 -12.21 -16.77 2.62
CA CYS A 194 -10.76 -16.95 2.48
C CYS A 194 -10.36 -18.35 2.99
N GLU A 195 -9.68 -19.17 2.17
CA GLU A 195 -9.20 -20.51 2.55
C GLU A 195 -7.74 -20.49 3.04
N ALA A 196 -7.34 -19.42 3.74
CA ALA A 196 -5.97 -19.16 4.20
C ALA A 196 -5.36 -20.36 4.96
N GLN A 197 -4.25 -20.86 4.45
CA GLN A 197 -3.54 -22.01 5.03
C GLN A 197 -2.06 -21.71 5.21
N GLY A 198 -1.60 -21.73 6.46
CA GLY A 198 -0.18 -21.60 6.81
C GLY A 198 0.48 -20.34 6.23
N ALA A 199 1.63 -20.52 5.59
CA ALA A 199 2.35 -19.46 4.91
C ALA A 199 1.76 -19.22 3.51
N ILE A 200 1.43 -17.97 3.18
CA ILE A 200 0.85 -17.61 1.88
C ILE A 200 1.94 -17.04 0.99
N ARG A 201 2.38 -17.82 -0.01
CA ARG A 201 3.25 -17.32 -1.08
C ARG A 201 2.61 -16.12 -1.79
N GLY A 202 1.34 -16.27 -2.18
CA GLY A 202 0.59 -15.21 -2.84
C GLY A 202 1.26 -14.78 -4.15
N ILE A 203 1.27 -13.47 -4.40
CA ILE A 203 1.90 -12.86 -5.57
C ILE A 203 3.45 -12.93 -5.57
N CYS A 204 4.08 -13.41 -4.50
CA CYS A 204 5.54 -13.41 -4.36
C CYS A 204 6.26 -14.43 -5.28
N PRO A 205 7.55 -14.17 -5.60
CA PRO A 205 8.40 -15.11 -6.32
C PRO A 205 8.50 -16.47 -5.60
N LYS A 206 8.89 -17.53 -6.33
CA LYS A 206 9.09 -18.86 -5.76
C LYS A 206 10.16 -18.83 -4.65
N GLY A 207 9.89 -19.47 -3.52
CA GLY A 207 10.75 -19.43 -2.32
C GLY A 207 10.57 -18.18 -1.44
N TRP A 208 9.69 -17.26 -1.85
CA TRP A 208 9.33 -16.05 -1.12
C TRP A 208 7.83 -16.02 -0.86
N ARG A 209 7.41 -15.25 0.14
CA ARG A 209 6.01 -15.16 0.57
C ARG A 209 5.62 -13.78 1.06
N LEU A 210 4.33 -13.57 1.23
CA LEU A 210 3.81 -12.43 1.98
C LEU A 210 4.28 -12.52 3.45
N PRO A 211 4.60 -11.38 4.09
CA PRO A 211 4.91 -11.32 5.51
C PRO A 211 3.64 -11.42 6.36
N ASN A 212 3.74 -12.07 7.52
CA ASN A 212 2.67 -12.14 8.50
C ASN A 212 2.94 -11.23 9.71
N LYS A 213 1.95 -11.04 10.59
CA LYS A 213 2.04 -10.23 11.81
C LYS A 213 3.25 -10.58 12.69
N ASN A 214 3.68 -11.84 12.72
CA ASN A 214 4.86 -12.25 13.49
C ASN A 214 6.17 -11.84 12.83
N ASP A 215 6.27 -11.90 11.48
CA ASP A 215 7.46 -11.39 10.78
C ASP A 215 7.57 -9.87 10.95
N PHE A 216 6.44 -9.14 10.91
CA PHE A 216 6.41 -7.71 11.22
C PHE A 216 6.75 -7.42 12.69
N ALA A 217 6.32 -8.25 13.64
CA ALA A 217 6.71 -8.10 15.05
C ALA A 217 8.22 -8.36 15.27
N GLU A 218 8.78 -9.40 14.63
CA GLU A 218 10.23 -9.70 14.63
C GLU A 218 11.01 -8.51 14.05
N LEU A 219 10.57 -7.98 12.89
CA LEU A 219 11.16 -6.81 12.22
C LEU A 219 11.12 -5.55 13.10
N ILE A 220 9.98 -5.26 13.74
CA ILE A 220 9.81 -4.09 14.61
C ILE A 220 10.70 -4.17 15.84
N GLU A 221 10.82 -5.35 16.48
CA GLU A 221 11.67 -5.52 17.65
C GLU A 221 13.15 -5.34 17.30
N ILE A 222 13.62 -5.96 16.21
CA ILE A 222 15.00 -5.80 15.71
C ILE A 222 15.30 -4.34 15.34
N ALA A 223 14.31 -3.60 14.84
CA ALA A 223 14.42 -2.18 14.52
C ALA A 223 14.43 -1.23 15.75
N GLY A 224 14.47 -1.76 16.98
CA GLY A 224 14.49 -0.97 18.21
C GLY A 224 13.12 -0.80 18.89
N GLY A 225 12.16 -1.66 18.56
CA GLY A 225 10.82 -1.68 19.14
C GLY A 225 9.88 -0.62 18.56
N ALA A 226 8.58 -0.82 18.78
CA ALA A 226 7.49 -0.11 18.08
C ALA A 226 7.49 1.43 18.20
N ASN A 227 8.22 2.02 19.15
CA ASN A 227 8.31 3.48 19.29
C ASN A 227 9.44 4.15 18.48
N GLN A 228 10.44 3.39 18.00
CA GLN A 228 11.60 3.91 17.26
C GLN A 228 11.81 3.23 15.89
N ALA A 229 11.26 2.01 15.72
CA ALA A 229 11.37 1.20 14.53
C ALA A 229 10.96 1.92 13.23
N GLY A 230 10.04 2.89 13.28
CA GLY A 230 9.67 3.69 12.12
C GLY A 230 10.86 4.47 11.57
N MET A 231 11.59 5.22 12.40
CA MET A 231 12.79 5.96 11.99
C MET A 231 13.84 5.04 11.34
N ASN A 232 14.00 3.83 11.89
CA ASN A 232 15.01 2.85 11.47
C ASN A 232 14.62 2.00 10.26
N LEU A 233 13.34 1.97 9.89
CA LEU A 233 12.82 1.22 8.72
C LEU A 233 12.44 2.13 7.54
N LYS A 234 12.16 3.42 7.78
CA LYS A 234 11.98 4.44 6.71
C LYS A 234 13.23 4.48 5.82
N ALA A 235 13.04 4.42 4.50
CA ALA A 235 14.08 4.77 3.54
C ALA A 235 14.55 6.21 3.75
N THR A 236 15.83 6.51 3.52
CA THR A 236 16.39 7.88 3.63
C THR A 236 15.88 8.88 2.57
N THR A 237 14.96 8.46 1.69
CA THR A 237 14.38 9.27 0.61
C THR A 237 12.89 8.93 0.42
N SER A 238 12.19 9.67 -0.45
CA SER A 238 10.73 9.63 -0.74
C SER A 238 9.81 10.26 0.30
N TRP A 239 10.20 10.31 1.56
CA TRP A 239 9.47 11.00 2.63
C TRP A 239 9.48 12.52 2.42
N THR A 240 8.36 13.18 2.74
CA THR A 240 8.20 14.63 2.61
C THR A 240 8.91 15.31 3.77
N PRO A 241 9.78 16.32 3.55
CA PRO A 241 10.43 17.03 4.64
C PRO A 241 9.41 17.65 5.61
N ASP A 242 9.60 17.39 6.90
CA ASP A 242 8.81 17.92 8.01
C ASP A 242 9.78 18.24 9.15
N ASP A 243 9.79 19.49 9.61
CA ASP A 243 10.70 19.99 10.66
C ASP A 243 10.44 19.34 12.03
N ASN A 244 9.32 18.63 12.20
CA ASN A 244 8.94 17.92 13.42
C ASN A 244 9.29 16.43 13.41
N ALA A 245 9.66 15.87 12.25
CA ALA A 245 9.96 14.45 12.08
C ALA A 245 11.45 14.16 12.32
N SER A 246 11.77 13.06 13.01
CA SER A 246 13.15 12.57 13.06
C SER A 246 13.61 12.12 11.66
N PRO A 247 14.88 12.35 11.29
CA PRO A 247 15.39 11.93 9.98
C PRO A 247 15.37 10.40 9.86
N ALA A 248 14.80 9.90 8.76
CA ALA A 248 14.85 8.50 8.41
C ALA A 248 16.31 8.01 8.31
N THR A 249 16.67 6.97 9.06
CA THR A 249 18.04 6.46 9.13
C THR A 249 18.28 5.24 8.23
N ASP A 250 17.23 4.49 7.90
CA ASP A 250 17.28 3.20 7.20
C ASP A 250 18.36 2.24 7.77
N LEU A 251 18.49 2.22 9.10
CA LEU A 251 19.57 1.56 9.85
C LEU A 251 19.72 0.06 9.53
N LEU A 252 18.65 -0.58 9.06
CA LEU A 252 18.60 -2.00 8.71
C LEU A 252 18.67 -2.27 7.19
N GLY A 253 18.81 -1.23 6.35
CA GLY A 253 18.78 -1.35 4.89
C GLY A 253 17.44 -1.85 4.34
N PHE A 254 16.35 -1.69 5.10
CA PHE A 254 15.02 -2.16 4.74
C PHE A 254 14.40 -1.28 3.64
N SER A 255 14.66 0.02 3.65
CA SER A 255 14.16 0.99 2.68
C SER A 255 12.62 0.99 2.52
N MET A 256 11.87 1.24 3.59
CA MET A 256 10.42 1.52 3.47
C MET A 256 10.22 2.86 2.74
N PHE A 257 9.71 2.80 1.51
CA PHE A 257 9.34 3.98 0.75
C PHE A 257 7.98 4.53 1.18
N ALA A 258 7.83 5.85 1.11
CA ALA A 258 6.56 6.55 1.35
C ALA A 258 5.62 6.43 0.13
N THR A 259 5.33 5.21 -0.31
CA THR A 259 4.55 4.96 -1.53
C THR A 259 3.07 5.37 -1.37
N GLY A 260 2.54 5.41 -0.14
CA GLY A 260 1.12 5.65 0.12
C GLY A 260 0.25 4.42 -0.13
N SER A 261 -0.98 4.64 -0.60
CA SER A 261 -1.93 3.60 -1.02
C SER A 261 -2.83 4.08 -2.17
N ALA A 262 -3.64 3.19 -2.75
CA ALA A 262 -4.59 3.50 -3.82
C ALA A 262 -6.00 2.94 -3.56
N ASP A 263 -7.00 3.66 -4.03
CA ASP A 263 -8.43 3.32 -3.98
C ASP A 263 -8.95 3.35 -5.43
N PRO A 264 -9.17 2.19 -6.08
CA PRO A 264 -9.66 2.13 -7.45
C PRO A 264 -11.17 2.41 -7.57
N TYR A 265 -11.90 2.39 -6.45
CA TYR A 265 -13.37 2.48 -6.39
C TYR A 265 -13.84 3.86 -5.90
N HIS A 266 -12.94 4.85 -5.90
CA HIS A 266 -13.28 6.23 -5.58
C HIS A 266 -14.25 6.80 -6.61
N TYR A 267 -15.44 7.21 -6.16
CA TYR A 267 -16.42 7.86 -7.02
C TYR A 267 -16.16 9.36 -7.11
N ASP A 268 -15.72 9.83 -8.28
CA ASP A 268 -15.55 11.25 -8.57
C ASP A 268 -16.93 11.89 -8.82
N HIS A 269 -17.37 12.76 -7.92
CA HIS A 269 -18.68 13.41 -7.99
C HIS A 269 -18.78 14.47 -9.10
N ASP A 270 -17.65 15.07 -9.52
CA ASP A 270 -17.63 16.11 -10.55
C ASP A 270 -17.55 15.49 -11.96
N ALA A 271 -16.72 14.46 -12.13
CA ALA A 271 -16.63 13.67 -13.36
C ALA A 271 -17.80 12.67 -13.51
N LYS A 272 -18.42 12.25 -12.40
CA LYS A 272 -19.53 11.27 -12.30
C LYS A 272 -19.16 9.85 -12.74
N GLU A 273 -17.95 9.44 -12.40
CA GLU A 273 -17.40 8.13 -12.74
C GLU A 273 -16.44 7.64 -11.64
N PHE A 274 -16.13 6.34 -11.66
CA PHE A 274 -15.11 5.77 -10.78
C PHE A 274 -13.70 6.04 -11.32
N ARG A 275 -12.78 6.45 -10.45
CA ARG A 275 -11.38 6.76 -10.80
C ARG A 275 -10.44 6.30 -9.69
N THR A 276 -9.26 5.80 -10.05
CA THR A 276 -8.25 5.47 -9.03
C THR A 276 -7.75 6.73 -8.33
N ARG A 277 -7.95 6.80 -7.02
CA ARG A 277 -7.42 7.85 -6.15
C ARG A 277 -6.22 7.34 -5.38
N TYR A 278 -5.15 8.13 -5.35
CA TYR A 278 -3.92 7.83 -4.63
C TYR A 278 -3.86 8.67 -3.35
N TYR A 279 -3.47 8.06 -2.23
CA TYR A 279 -3.41 8.70 -0.92
C TYR A 279 -1.99 8.63 -0.33
N ASP A 280 -1.65 9.64 0.46
CA ASP A 280 -0.49 9.64 1.37
C ASP A 280 0.90 9.33 0.76
N GLN A 281 1.06 9.47 -0.56
CA GLN A 281 2.38 9.40 -1.19
C GLN A 281 3.28 10.51 -0.61
N GLY A 282 4.48 10.14 -0.18
CA GLY A 282 5.39 11.01 0.57
C GLY A 282 5.08 11.15 2.06
N ILE A 283 3.98 10.57 2.56
CA ILE A 283 3.51 10.72 3.96
C ILE A 283 3.40 9.36 4.69
N LYS A 284 3.06 8.27 4.00
CA LYS A 284 2.92 6.93 4.58
C LYS A 284 3.67 5.87 3.78
N GLY A 285 4.31 4.96 4.49
CA GLY A 285 4.88 3.72 3.96
C GLY A 285 4.04 2.55 4.45
N VAL A 286 3.52 1.74 3.53
CA VAL A 286 2.54 0.69 3.79
C VAL A 286 3.01 -0.61 3.14
N ILE A 287 2.91 -1.73 3.86
CA ILE A 287 3.12 -3.08 3.30
C ILE A 287 2.00 -4.01 3.76
N LEU A 288 1.39 -4.71 2.80
CA LEU A 288 0.39 -5.75 3.02
C LEU A 288 0.90 -6.93 3.86
N SER A 289 0.08 -7.42 4.79
CA SER A 289 0.28 -8.70 5.48
C SER A 289 -0.59 -9.82 4.91
N SER A 290 -0.14 -11.08 5.04
CA SER A 290 -0.98 -12.26 4.74
C SER A 290 -2.10 -12.52 5.77
N ASP A 291 -2.07 -11.83 6.92
CA ASP A 291 -3.06 -12.00 7.98
C ASP A 291 -4.42 -11.43 7.58
N TYR A 292 -5.33 -12.34 7.21
CA TYR A 292 -6.73 -12.08 6.98
C TYR A 292 -7.51 -12.06 8.30
N GLU A 293 -8.35 -11.06 8.52
CA GLU A 293 -9.28 -10.99 9.65
C GLU A 293 -10.75 -11.12 9.16
N ASP A 294 -11.59 -11.84 9.92
CA ASP A 294 -12.99 -12.13 9.56
C ASP A 294 -13.91 -10.87 9.51
N ASN A 295 -13.38 -9.71 9.91
CA ASN A 295 -14.01 -8.39 9.92
C ASN A 295 -13.94 -7.65 8.57
N HIS A 296 -13.41 -8.29 7.52
CA HIS A 296 -13.17 -7.70 6.20
C HIS A 296 -12.05 -6.65 6.15
N GLU A 297 -11.14 -6.64 7.13
CA GLU A 297 -10.03 -5.68 7.16
C GLU A 297 -8.70 -6.30 6.65
N LEU A 298 -7.89 -5.47 6.00
CA LEU A 298 -6.55 -5.76 5.52
C LEU A 298 -5.53 -5.39 6.61
N THR A 299 -4.77 -6.36 7.11
CA THR A 299 -3.62 -6.08 8.00
C THR A 299 -2.46 -5.48 7.19
N VAL A 300 -1.86 -4.40 7.68
CA VAL A 300 -0.62 -3.81 7.13
C VAL A 300 0.41 -3.46 8.20
N LEU A 301 1.68 -3.40 7.79
CA LEU A 301 2.70 -2.58 8.46
C LEU A 301 2.60 -1.14 7.95
N LEU A 302 2.44 -0.18 8.85
CA LEU A 302 2.38 1.25 8.58
C LEU A 302 3.53 2.00 9.28
N LEU A 303 4.26 2.80 8.51
CA LEU A 303 5.10 3.91 9.00
C LEU A 303 4.51 5.25 8.55
N GLN A 304 4.56 6.27 9.40
CA GLN A 304 4.08 7.63 9.13
C GLN A 304 5.23 8.64 9.15
N ASN A 305 5.14 9.70 8.35
CA ASN A 305 6.21 10.69 8.19
C ASN A 305 6.59 11.36 9.52
N ASP A 306 5.57 11.89 10.19
CA ASP A 306 5.56 12.61 11.48
C ASP A 306 5.76 11.70 12.71
N SER A 307 6.06 10.41 12.51
CA SER A 307 6.17 9.45 13.60
C SER A 307 7.37 8.51 13.47
N ASP A 308 8.10 8.34 14.56
CA ASP A 308 9.17 7.33 14.68
C ASP A 308 8.64 5.92 14.94
N LYS A 309 7.31 5.77 15.01
CA LYS A 309 6.65 4.51 15.31
C LYS A 309 6.52 3.62 14.08
N ALA A 310 6.58 2.31 14.34
CA ALA A 310 6.12 1.30 13.40
C ALA A 310 4.87 0.64 13.99
N SER A 311 3.79 0.63 13.23
CA SER A 311 2.48 0.16 13.69
C SER A 311 1.98 -0.96 12.78
N ILE A 312 1.57 -2.09 13.36
CA ILE A 312 0.75 -3.08 12.67
C ILE A 312 -0.71 -2.67 12.90
N ILE A 313 -1.44 -2.38 11.82
CA ILE A 313 -2.84 -1.93 11.89
C ILE A 313 -3.71 -2.64 10.85
N SER A 314 -5.01 -2.63 11.08
CA SER A 314 -6.02 -3.00 10.10
C SER A 314 -6.44 -1.78 9.27
N GLN A 315 -6.74 -1.96 7.99
CA GLN A 315 -7.28 -0.96 7.05
C GLN A 315 -8.42 -1.57 6.23
N ASP A 316 -9.15 -0.75 5.47
CA ASP A 316 -10.13 -1.24 4.50
C ASP A 316 -9.43 -2.08 3.40
N ARG A 317 -9.94 -3.29 3.15
CA ARG A 317 -9.40 -4.24 2.17
C ARG A 317 -9.58 -3.83 0.70
N GLU A 318 -10.44 -2.85 0.42
CA GLU A 318 -10.61 -2.29 -0.92
C GLU A 318 -9.43 -1.35 -1.29
N ILE A 319 -8.66 -0.91 -0.29
CA ILE A 319 -7.41 -0.16 -0.49
C ILE A 319 -6.32 -1.08 -1.02
N TRP A 320 -5.79 -0.76 -2.20
CA TRP A 320 -4.63 -1.41 -2.79
C TRP A 320 -3.35 -0.87 -2.16
N THR A 321 -2.44 -1.77 -1.84
CA THR A 321 -1.22 -1.45 -1.07
C THR A 321 0.02 -2.06 -1.71
N PRO A 322 1.23 -1.54 -1.41
CA PRO A 322 2.47 -2.16 -1.86
C PRO A 322 2.67 -3.55 -1.23
N VAL A 323 3.13 -4.50 -2.04
CA VAL A 323 3.59 -5.80 -1.56
C VAL A 323 5.11 -5.78 -1.42
N ARG A 324 5.63 -6.40 -0.36
CA ARG A 324 7.05 -6.62 -0.15
C ARG A 324 7.23 -8.00 0.48
N CYS A 325 7.94 -8.88 -0.21
CA CYS A 325 8.03 -10.28 0.19
C CYS A 325 9.15 -10.52 1.22
N VAL A 326 8.97 -11.60 1.97
CA VAL A 326 9.94 -12.16 2.92
C VAL A 326 10.30 -13.58 2.46
N GLU A 327 11.52 -14.03 2.72
CA GLU A 327 11.97 -15.38 2.35
C GLU A 327 11.22 -16.44 3.15
N SER A 328 10.80 -17.52 2.49
CA SER A 328 10.06 -18.61 3.13
C SER A 328 10.98 -19.47 4.00
N LYS A 329 10.60 -19.68 5.25
CA LYS A 329 11.30 -20.52 6.24
C LYS A 329 11.06 -22.00 5.90
N GLU A 330 11.97 -22.93 6.22
CA GLU A 330 11.80 -24.37 5.89
C GLU A 330 10.53 -25.02 6.49
N THR A 331 9.98 -24.40 7.55
CA THR A 331 8.72 -24.78 8.20
C THR A 331 7.46 -24.37 7.43
N ASP A 332 7.59 -23.49 6.44
CA ASP A 332 6.48 -22.86 5.75
C ASP A 332 5.87 -23.85 4.74
N GLN A 333 4.76 -24.49 5.12
CA GLN A 333 4.06 -25.43 4.24
C GLN A 333 3.20 -24.69 3.22
N TYR A 334 3.75 -24.45 2.03
CA TYR A 334 3.00 -23.95 0.87
C TYR A 334 2.98 -24.95 -0.30
N PHE A 335 1.79 -25.16 -0.84
CA PHE A 335 1.58 -25.97 -2.03
C PHE A 335 1.80 -25.11 -3.27
N ASP A 336 3.07 -24.98 -3.67
CA ASP A 336 3.45 -24.42 -4.97
C ASP A 336 2.72 -25.18 -6.11
N ILE A 337 2.03 -24.44 -6.95
CA ILE A 337 1.43 -24.97 -8.18
C ILE A 337 2.51 -24.96 -9.27
N PRO A 338 2.67 -26.03 -10.08
CA PRO A 338 3.66 -26.03 -11.16
C PRO A 338 3.31 -24.98 -12.23
N ASP A 339 4.27 -24.17 -12.65
CA ASP A 339 4.09 -23.10 -13.67
C ASP A 339 3.42 -23.59 -14.97
N GLN A 340 3.49 -24.90 -15.27
CA GLN A 340 2.83 -25.55 -16.40
C GLN A 340 1.29 -25.44 -16.39
N PHE A 341 0.69 -24.92 -15.32
CA PHE A 341 -0.74 -24.63 -15.21
C PHE A 341 -1.05 -23.14 -14.93
N ALA A 342 -0.04 -22.27 -14.94
CA ALA A 342 -0.21 -20.83 -14.66
C ALA A 342 -0.61 -20.00 -15.90
N ASP A 343 -0.50 -20.57 -17.10
CA ASP A 343 -0.72 -19.89 -18.40
C ASP A 343 -2.12 -20.13 -19.03
N GLU A 344 -3.03 -20.90 -18.40
CA GLU A 344 -4.41 -21.07 -18.90
C GLU A 344 -5.40 -20.15 -18.13
N PRO A 345 -6.17 -19.26 -18.81
CA PRO A 345 -7.01 -18.23 -18.21
C PRO A 345 -8.47 -18.66 -17.91
#